data_AF-A0A1M4U2B5-F1
#
_entry.id   AF-A0A1M4U2B5-F1
#
_cell.length_a   1.000
_cell.length_b   1.000
_cell.length_c   1.000
_cell.angle_alpha   90.00
_cell.angle_beta   90.00
_cell.angle_gamma   90.00
#
_symmetry.space_group_name_H-M   'P 1'
#
loop_
_entity.id
_entity.type
_entity.pdbx_description
1 polymer ?
#
loop_
_entity_poly.entity_id
_entity_poly.type
_entity_poly.pdbx_seq_one_letter_code
_entity_poly.pdbx_strand_id
1 'polypeptide(L)'
;MYIYFRKANVMRKIFTLLIPIFMYNFLGAQVGINTATPNGATVLDIFSNQKGILIPRLTDADRNTNLADNDPLTVPPAGVANSNLTAGTLIFNTTANNFQYWDGTVWKQLFVPTSSQAGNDGVVKVNSGNANVKPSLNLSAAGSGYGPRQQVTYTTPLVFAASPTTSWPETTVPFPGVTSNIYIAGKWRENEISGQVHVWRLIANVTPGSNSSGSIKATFRNPDSLFEINSIQLVPNGSSGVGNILTFYFYTIADSASLDPGRGYQLFLEADITCNIVVDSFTRVSLFKD
;
A
#
# COMPACT_ATOMS: atom_id res chain seq x y z
N MET A 1 -22.31 -55.69 -64.37
CA MET A 1 -21.22 -54.76 -63.95
C MET A 1 -21.67 -53.30 -63.79
N TYR A 2 -22.54 -52.76 -64.65
CA TYR A 2 -22.96 -51.34 -64.63
C TYR A 2 -23.76 -50.87 -63.40
N ILE A 3 -24.61 -51.73 -62.82
CA ILE A 3 -25.45 -51.40 -61.65
C ILE A 3 -24.63 -51.24 -60.36
N TYR A 4 -23.53 -51.99 -60.22
CA TYR A 4 -22.67 -51.94 -59.03
C TYR A 4 -21.85 -50.65 -58.98
N PHE A 5 -21.30 -50.20 -60.12
CA PHE A 5 -20.60 -48.92 -60.23
C PHE A 5 -21.51 -47.70 -59.97
N ARG A 6 -22.79 -47.76 -60.37
CA ARG A 6 -23.76 -46.68 -60.12
C ARG A 6 -24.12 -46.56 -58.63
N LYS A 7 -24.28 -47.68 -57.91
CA LYS A 7 -24.51 -47.69 -56.45
C LYS A 7 -23.29 -47.20 -55.66
N ALA A 8 -22.08 -47.58 -56.07
CA ALA A 8 -20.84 -47.11 -55.44
C ALA A 8 -20.65 -45.59 -55.57
N ASN A 9 -20.98 -45.01 -56.72
CA ASN A 9 -20.92 -43.56 -56.95
C ASN A 9 -21.98 -42.78 -56.16
N VAL A 10 -23.16 -43.37 -55.92
CA VAL A 10 -24.22 -42.76 -55.09
C VAL A 10 -23.84 -42.83 -53.59
N MET A 11 -23.32 -43.96 -53.09
CA MET A 11 -22.82 -44.06 -51.71
C MET A 11 -21.64 -43.12 -51.43
N ARG A 12 -20.71 -42.96 -52.38
CA ARG A 12 -19.61 -41.99 -52.26
C ARG A 12 -20.12 -40.55 -52.12
N LYS A 13 -21.09 -40.15 -52.95
CA LYS A 13 -21.69 -38.80 -52.89
C LYS A 13 -22.42 -38.55 -51.56
N ILE A 14 -23.11 -39.56 -51.03
CA ILE A 14 -23.78 -39.48 -49.73
C ILE A 14 -22.75 -39.31 -48.60
N PHE A 15 -21.66 -40.09 -48.60
CA PHE A 15 -20.58 -39.94 -47.62
C PHE A 15 -19.91 -38.55 -47.70
N THR A 16 -19.65 -38.03 -48.91
CA THR A 16 -19.08 -36.69 -49.09
C THR A 16 -19.99 -35.59 -48.56
N LEU A 17 -21.32 -35.75 -48.67
CA LEU A 17 -22.30 -34.80 -48.14
C LEU A 17 -22.48 -34.87 -46.61
N LEU A 18 -22.18 -36.01 -45.99
CA LEU A 18 -22.32 -36.20 -44.54
C LEU A 18 -21.07 -35.75 -43.75
N ILE A 19 -19.89 -35.72 -44.37
CA ILE A 19 -18.63 -35.30 -43.72
C ILE A 19 -18.72 -33.91 -43.03
N PRO A 20 -19.28 -32.85 -43.65
CA PRO A 20 -19.41 -31.54 -43.00
C PRO A 20 -20.30 -31.57 -41.75
N ILE A 21 -21.30 -32.46 -41.72
CA ILE A 21 -22.27 -32.61 -40.61
C ILE A 21 -21.60 -33.30 -39.42
N PHE A 22 -20.71 -34.27 -39.64
CA PHE A 22 -19.96 -34.90 -38.54
C PHE A 22 -18.83 -34.00 -37.99
N MET A 23 -18.32 -33.07 -38.80
CA MET A 23 -17.22 -32.17 -38.43
C MET A 23 -17.67 -30.96 -37.58
N TYR A 24 -18.97 -30.65 -37.50
CA TYR A 24 -19.46 -29.48 -36.75
C TYR A 24 -19.21 -29.58 -35.23
N ASN A 25 -19.18 -30.79 -34.67
CA ASN A 25 -19.01 -31.02 -33.23
C ASN A 25 -17.58 -30.76 -32.71
N PHE A 26 -16.60 -30.57 -33.60
CA PHE A 26 -15.20 -30.33 -33.23
C PHE A 26 -14.83 -28.84 -33.20
N LEU A 27 -15.78 -27.94 -33.47
CA LEU A 27 -15.59 -26.51 -33.34
C LEU A 27 -16.09 -26.07 -31.96
N GLY A 28 -15.17 -25.90 -31.01
CA GLY A 28 -15.49 -25.20 -29.76
C GLY A 28 -16.00 -23.79 -30.10
N ALA A 29 -17.28 -23.52 -29.83
CA ALA A 29 -17.88 -22.22 -30.12
C ALA A 29 -17.45 -21.20 -29.05
N GLN A 30 -16.29 -20.57 -29.25
CA GLN A 30 -15.91 -19.36 -28.52
C GLN A 30 -16.81 -18.20 -28.98
N VAL A 31 -17.37 -17.46 -28.03
CA VAL A 31 -18.25 -16.32 -28.33
C VAL A 31 -17.39 -15.05 -28.37
N GLY A 32 -17.09 -14.59 -29.58
CA GLY A 32 -16.53 -13.26 -29.81
C GLY A 32 -17.63 -12.23 -30.01
N ILE A 33 -17.61 -11.14 -29.25
CA ILE A 33 -18.47 -9.97 -29.50
C ILE A 33 -17.56 -8.83 -29.96
N ASN A 34 -17.83 -8.34 -31.18
CA ASN A 34 -17.10 -7.25 -31.81
C ASN A 34 -15.58 -7.54 -32.00
N THR A 35 -15.22 -8.82 -32.15
CA THR A 35 -13.90 -9.31 -32.54
C THR A 35 -14.03 -10.52 -33.47
N ALA A 36 -13.20 -10.58 -34.51
CA ALA A 36 -13.14 -11.73 -35.44
C ALA A 36 -12.13 -12.79 -34.99
N THR A 37 -11.29 -12.48 -34.00
CA THR A 37 -10.26 -13.36 -33.46
C THR A 37 -10.39 -13.41 -31.93
N PRO A 38 -11.40 -14.13 -31.40
CA PRO A 38 -11.57 -14.28 -29.96
C PRO A 38 -10.34 -14.95 -29.35
N ASN A 39 -9.98 -14.55 -28.13
CA ASN A 39 -8.90 -15.19 -27.39
C ASN A 39 -9.24 -16.67 -27.10
N GLY A 40 -8.42 -17.58 -27.62
CA GLY A 40 -8.62 -19.03 -27.49
C GLY A 40 -8.53 -19.58 -26.06
N ALA A 41 -8.09 -18.77 -25.08
CA ALA A 41 -8.14 -19.10 -23.66
C ALA A 41 -9.45 -18.66 -22.97
N THR A 42 -10.43 -18.14 -23.71
CA THR A 42 -11.68 -17.58 -23.16
C THR A 42 -12.91 -18.14 -23.85
N VAL A 43 -13.97 -18.38 -23.09
CA VAL A 43 -15.27 -18.80 -23.64
C VAL A 43 -16.05 -17.60 -24.22
N LEU A 44 -15.84 -16.41 -23.66
CA LEU A 44 -16.43 -15.14 -24.07
C LEU A 44 -15.34 -14.06 -24.15
N ASP A 45 -15.19 -13.44 -25.31
CA ASP A 45 -14.28 -12.32 -25.55
C ASP A 45 -15.05 -11.14 -26.14
N ILE A 46 -15.01 -9.98 -25.46
CA ILE A 46 -15.73 -8.77 -25.85
C ILE A 46 -14.71 -7.66 -26.06
N PHE A 47 -14.61 -7.18 -27.31
CA PHE A 47 -13.69 -6.11 -27.66
C PHE A 47 -14.42 -4.81 -27.97
N SER A 48 -14.03 -3.72 -27.30
CA SER A 48 -14.43 -2.36 -27.67
C SER A 48 -13.42 -1.36 -27.15
N ASN A 49 -13.16 -0.31 -27.91
CA ASN A 49 -12.36 0.85 -27.48
C ASN A 49 -13.23 2.02 -26.99
N GLN A 50 -14.56 1.89 -27.00
CA GLN A 50 -15.51 2.98 -26.71
C GLN A 50 -16.68 2.56 -25.80
N LYS A 51 -16.90 1.26 -25.55
CA LYS A 51 -18.03 0.75 -24.78
C LYS A 51 -17.55 -0.22 -23.70
N GLY A 52 -18.24 -0.23 -22.57
CA GLY A 52 -18.04 -1.21 -21.49
C GLY A 52 -19.08 -2.33 -21.52
N ILE A 53 -18.98 -3.23 -20.54
CA ILE A 53 -19.97 -4.29 -20.29
C ILE A 53 -20.89 -3.82 -19.16
N LEU A 54 -22.20 -3.81 -19.40
CA LEU A 54 -23.20 -3.57 -18.36
C LEU A 54 -23.61 -4.93 -17.77
N ILE A 55 -23.12 -5.23 -16.57
CA ILE A 55 -23.51 -6.44 -15.85
C ILE A 55 -24.89 -6.26 -15.17
N PRO A 56 -25.57 -7.34 -14.73
CA PRO A 56 -26.85 -7.23 -14.02
C PRO A 56 -26.77 -6.26 -12.84
N ARG A 57 -27.76 -5.35 -12.75
CA ARG A 57 -27.84 -4.31 -11.73
C ARG A 57 -29.04 -4.61 -10.83
N LEU A 58 -28.78 -4.86 -9.55
CA LEU A 58 -29.80 -5.27 -8.57
C LEU A 58 -29.76 -4.34 -7.36
N THR A 59 -30.89 -4.06 -6.72
CA THR A 59 -30.90 -3.54 -5.34
C THR A 59 -30.57 -4.67 -4.36
N ASP A 60 -30.34 -4.36 -3.08
CA ASP A 60 -30.25 -5.40 -2.03
C ASP A 60 -31.52 -6.26 -2.01
N ALA A 61 -32.70 -5.65 -2.13
CA ALA A 61 -33.98 -6.36 -2.16
C ALA A 61 -34.10 -7.29 -3.38
N ASP A 62 -33.71 -6.82 -4.56
CA ASP A 62 -33.75 -7.62 -5.79
C ASP A 62 -32.77 -8.79 -5.74
N ARG A 63 -31.55 -8.56 -5.22
CA ARG A 63 -30.54 -9.61 -5.04
C ARG A 63 -31.06 -10.70 -4.10
N ASN A 64 -31.60 -10.28 -2.96
CA ASN A 64 -32.05 -11.18 -1.91
C ASN A 64 -33.28 -12.00 -2.35
N THR A 65 -34.19 -11.38 -3.10
CA THR A 65 -35.41 -12.03 -3.60
C THR A 65 -35.13 -12.97 -4.78
N ASN A 66 -34.30 -12.55 -5.74
CA ASN A 66 -34.15 -13.25 -7.01
C ASN A 66 -32.96 -14.23 -7.05
N LEU A 67 -31.92 -14.02 -6.23
CA LEU A 67 -30.68 -14.81 -6.29
C LEU A 67 -30.42 -15.58 -4.99
N ALA A 68 -30.16 -14.91 -3.87
CA ALA A 68 -29.98 -15.50 -2.54
C ALA A 68 -29.69 -14.36 -1.56
N ASP A 69 -30.10 -14.52 -0.31
CA ASP A 69 -29.78 -13.58 0.77
C ASP A 69 -28.70 -14.16 1.70
N ASN A 70 -28.05 -13.25 2.42
CA ASN A 70 -27.38 -13.52 3.66
C ASN A 70 -28.44 -13.67 4.77
N ASP A 71 -28.45 -14.76 5.54
CA ASP A 71 -29.40 -14.95 6.64
C ASP A 71 -29.24 -13.83 7.69
N PRO A 72 -30.24 -12.93 7.84
CA PRO A 72 -30.14 -11.77 8.73
C PRO A 72 -30.11 -12.16 10.22
N LEU A 73 -30.36 -13.43 10.56
CA LEU A 73 -30.38 -13.93 11.94
C LEU A 73 -29.01 -14.44 12.42
N THR A 74 -27.96 -14.34 11.61
CA THR A 74 -26.60 -14.82 11.93
C THR A 74 -25.58 -13.68 11.85
N VAL A 75 -24.61 -13.65 12.78
CA VAL A 75 -23.53 -12.64 12.82
C VAL A 75 -22.16 -13.35 12.93
N PRO A 76 -21.30 -13.31 11.89
CA PRO A 76 -21.55 -12.73 10.57
C PRO A 76 -22.63 -13.51 9.80
N PRO A 77 -23.30 -12.87 8.82
CA PRO A 77 -24.38 -13.51 8.08
C PRO A 77 -23.91 -14.78 7.35
N ALA A 78 -24.64 -15.87 7.54
CA ALA A 78 -24.46 -17.13 6.84
C ALA A 78 -25.26 -17.10 5.52
N GLY A 79 -24.77 -17.80 4.50
CA GLY A 79 -25.48 -17.94 3.24
C GLY A 79 -26.79 -18.69 3.32
N VAL A 80 -27.83 -18.19 2.66
CA VAL A 80 -28.96 -19.04 2.27
C VAL A 80 -28.59 -19.75 0.97
N ALA A 81 -28.57 -21.09 0.98
CA ALA A 81 -28.27 -21.86 -0.22
C ALA A 81 -29.36 -21.66 -1.30
N ASN A 82 -28.97 -21.20 -2.49
CA ASN A 82 -29.80 -21.28 -3.70
C ASN A 82 -29.13 -22.23 -4.70
N SER A 83 -29.80 -23.32 -5.04
CA SER A 83 -29.32 -24.34 -5.98
C SER A 83 -29.12 -23.82 -7.42
N ASN A 84 -29.70 -22.68 -7.76
CA ASN A 84 -29.56 -22.02 -9.06
C ASN A 84 -28.42 -20.98 -9.09
N LEU A 85 -27.80 -20.68 -7.94
CA LEU A 85 -26.73 -19.68 -7.85
C LEU A 85 -25.36 -20.37 -7.83
N THR A 86 -24.53 -20.06 -8.83
CA THR A 86 -23.20 -20.65 -8.98
C THR A 86 -22.12 -19.70 -8.46
N ALA A 87 -21.08 -20.23 -7.80
CA ALA A 87 -19.93 -19.44 -7.36
C ALA A 87 -19.30 -18.67 -8.53
N GLY A 88 -18.95 -17.41 -8.30
CA GLY A 88 -18.45 -16.48 -9.32
C GLY A 88 -19.53 -15.65 -10.03
N THR A 89 -20.82 -15.84 -9.72
CA THR A 89 -21.90 -14.98 -10.24
C THR A 89 -21.65 -13.53 -9.83
N LEU A 90 -21.55 -12.61 -10.81
CA LEU A 90 -21.19 -11.21 -10.62
C LEU A 90 -22.37 -10.26 -10.89
N ILE A 91 -22.61 -9.31 -9.99
CA ILE A 91 -23.63 -8.26 -10.10
C ILE A 91 -23.06 -6.89 -9.72
N PHE A 92 -23.75 -5.83 -10.13
CA PHE A 92 -23.58 -4.49 -9.56
C PHE A 92 -24.75 -4.22 -8.61
N ASN A 93 -24.45 -4.06 -7.32
CA ASN A 93 -25.44 -3.71 -6.32
C ASN A 93 -25.67 -2.20 -6.32
N THR A 94 -26.88 -1.78 -6.66
CA THR A 94 -27.27 -0.38 -6.77
C THR A 94 -27.63 0.26 -5.43
N THR A 95 -27.94 -0.54 -4.40
CA THR A 95 -28.16 -0.06 -3.02
C THR A 95 -26.82 0.20 -2.32
N ALA A 96 -25.91 -0.78 -2.36
CA ALA A 96 -24.57 -0.70 -1.77
C ALA A 96 -23.53 0.02 -2.67
N ASN A 97 -23.91 0.35 -3.91
CA ASN A 97 -23.08 0.99 -4.92
C ASN A 97 -21.72 0.28 -5.16
N ASN A 98 -21.71 -1.05 -5.23
CA ASN A 98 -20.49 -1.84 -5.41
C ASN A 98 -20.69 -3.09 -6.29
N PHE A 99 -19.59 -3.62 -6.82
CA PHE A 99 -19.57 -4.92 -7.50
C PHE A 99 -19.55 -6.04 -6.47
N GLN A 100 -20.42 -7.03 -6.62
CA GLN A 100 -20.53 -8.19 -5.72
C GLN A 100 -20.47 -9.49 -6.51
N TYR A 101 -19.78 -10.49 -5.96
CA TYR A 101 -19.77 -11.86 -6.48
C TYR A 101 -20.21 -12.87 -5.42
N TRP A 102 -20.88 -13.94 -5.84
CA TRP A 102 -21.22 -15.05 -4.96
C TRP A 102 -19.99 -15.95 -4.76
N ASP A 103 -19.53 -16.15 -3.53
CA ASP A 103 -18.37 -17.03 -3.27
C ASP A 103 -18.73 -18.53 -3.15
N GLY A 104 -20.02 -18.86 -3.30
CA GLY A 104 -20.56 -20.19 -3.04
C GLY A 104 -21.36 -20.27 -1.74
N THR A 105 -21.18 -19.31 -0.83
CA THR A 105 -21.85 -19.26 0.46
C THR A 105 -22.36 -17.87 0.81
N VAL A 106 -21.67 -16.78 0.52
CA VAL A 106 -22.14 -15.42 0.79
C VAL A 106 -21.80 -14.48 -0.36
N TRP A 107 -22.55 -13.38 -0.46
CA TRP A 107 -22.17 -12.30 -1.36
C TRP A 107 -20.93 -11.57 -0.83
N LYS A 108 -19.84 -11.65 -1.60
CA LYS A 108 -18.61 -10.91 -1.37
C LYS A 108 -18.52 -9.74 -2.30
N GLN A 109 -17.89 -8.68 -1.84
CA GLN A 109 -17.59 -7.52 -2.67
C GLN A 109 -16.34 -7.83 -3.54
N LEU A 110 -16.43 -7.62 -4.85
CA LEU A 110 -15.34 -7.93 -5.80
C LEU A 110 -14.18 -6.93 -5.67
N PHE A 111 -14.53 -5.67 -5.45
CA PHE A 111 -13.59 -4.58 -5.17
C PHE A 111 -14.22 -3.67 -4.14
N VAL A 112 -13.43 -3.19 -3.18
CA VAL A 112 -13.79 -1.98 -2.44
C VAL A 112 -13.59 -0.83 -3.43
N PRO A 113 -14.66 -0.19 -3.99
CA PRO A 113 -14.47 1.11 -4.60
C PRO A 113 -13.88 1.94 -3.47
N THR A 114 -12.64 2.35 -3.59
CA THR A 114 -11.85 2.98 -2.53
C THR A 114 -12.69 3.97 -1.72
N SER A 115 -13.22 3.45 -0.63
CA SER A 115 -13.80 4.11 0.52
C SER A 115 -13.63 3.19 1.74
N SER A 116 -12.51 2.45 1.84
CA SER A 116 -11.71 2.73 3.03
C SER A 116 -11.38 4.20 2.90
N GLN A 117 -11.54 5.03 3.93
CA GLN A 117 -10.86 6.34 3.92
C GLN A 117 -9.47 6.09 3.32
N ALA A 118 -9.12 6.80 2.24
CA ALA A 118 -7.93 6.51 1.44
C ALA A 118 -6.80 6.06 2.37
N GLY A 119 -6.18 4.90 2.11
CA GLY A 119 -5.34 4.19 3.09
C GLY A 119 -4.46 5.18 3.84
N ASN A 120 -4.80 5.45 5.10
CA ASN A 120 -4.17 6.52 5.88
C ASN A 120 -2.90 6.03 6.59
N ASP A 121 -2.60 4.74 6.45
CA ASP A 121 -1.31 4.16 6.73
C ASP A 121 -0.30 4.51 5.63
N GLY A 122 0.98 4.49 5.98
CA GLY A 122 2.03 4.75 5.01
C GLY A 122 3.39 4.88 5.63
N VAL A 123 4.41 4.53 4.86
CA VAL A 123 5.82 4.62 5.25
C VAL A 123 6.47 5.74 4.43
N VAL A 124 6.97 6.78 5.08
CA VAL A 124 7.69 7.87 4.40
C VAL A 124 9.14 7.85 4.86
N LYS A 125 10.04 7.38 3.99
CA LYS A 125 11.47 7.30 4.27
C LYS A 125 12.21 8.46 3.61
N VAL A 126 12.84 9.29 4.45
CA VAL A 126 13.70 10.41 4.03
C VAL A 126 15.15 9.95 4.07
N ASN A 127 15.84 10.00 2.92
CA ASN A 127 17.25 9.62 2.81
C ASN A 127 18.19 10.80 3.10
N SER A 128 17.81 12.00 2.66
CA SER A 128 18.68 13.18 2.69
C SER A 128 17.88 14.45 2.40
N GLY A 129 18.56 15.60 2.49
CA GLY A 129 18.08 16.88 2.02
C GLY A 129 18.46 17.16 0.56
N ASN A 130 18.34 18.42 0.16
CA ASN A 130 18.63 18.89 -1.18
C ASN A 130 20.02 18.45 -1.65
N ALA A 131 20.14 18.14 -2.95
CA ALA A 131 21.37 17.63 -3.56
C ALA A 131 21.95 16.38 -2.86
N ASN A 132 21.10 15.56 -2.25
CA ASN A 132 21.46 14.36 -1.50
C ASN A 132 22.31 14.61 -0.24
N VAL A 133 22.33 15.83 0.29
CA VAL A 133 23.10 16.16 1.49
C VAL A 133 22.44 15.56 2.72
N LYS A 134 23.16 14.67 3.42
CA LYS A 134 22.74 14.10 4.70
C LYS A 134 23.05 15.06 5.86
N PRO A 135 22.18 15.22 6.87
CA PRO A 135 22.53 15.95 8.08
C PRO A 135 23.75 15.34 8.75
N SER A 136 24.69 16.19 9.13
CA SER A 136 25.88 15.81 9.90
C SER A 136 26.04 16.70 11.12
N LEU A 137 26.47 16.10 12.23
CA LEU A 137 26.61 16.76 13.54
C LEU A 137 27.94 16.35 14.17
N ASN A 138 28.55 17.29 14.89
CA ASN A 138 29.71 17.02 15.74
C ASN A 138 29.25 17.18 17.18
N LEU A 139 29.11 16.05 17.87
CA LEU A 139 28.70 16.00 19.26
C LEU A 139 29.92 15.83 20.15
N SER A 140 29.82 16.32 21.38
CA SER A 140 30.85 16.21 22.40
C SER A 140 30.20 15.94 23.75
N ALA A 141 30.95 15.32 24.65
CA ALA A 141 30.57 15.22 26.05
C ALA A 141 30.56 16.60 26.73
N ALA A 142 29.86 16.71 27.86
CA ALA A 142 30.07 17.78 28.84
C ALA A 142 30.41 17.17 30.20
N GLY A 143 31.70 17.18 30.55
CA GLY A 143 32.19 16.49 31.75
C GLY A 143 31.88 15.00 31.68
N SER A 144 31.18 14.48 32.69
CA SER A 144 30.77 13.06 32.78
C SER A 144 29.39 12.76 32.19
N GLY A 145 28.79 13.71 31.44
CA GLY A 145 27.44 13.58 30.90
C GLY A 145 27.32 14.01 29.45
N TYR A 146 26.08 14.01 28.97
CA TYR A 146 25.74 14.48 27.63
C TYR A 146 26.11 15.96 27.46
N GLY A 147 26.77 16.29 26.35
CA GLY A 147 27.01 17.68 25.99
C GLY A 147 25.79 18.39 25.42
N PRO A 148 26.01 19.57 24.80
CA PRO A 148 24.93 20.38 24.26
C PRO A 148 24.08 19.61 23.24
N ARG A 149 22.76 19.67 23.40
CA ARG A 149 21.82 19.16 22.41
C ARG A 149 21.95 19.93 21.10
N GLN A 150 22.02 19.20 19.99
CA GLN A 150 22.04 19.77 18.65
C GLN A 150 20.85 19.28 17.85
N GLN A 151 20.14 20.19 17.20
CA GLN A 151 18.99 19.84 16.35
C GLN A 151 19.47 19.24 15.04
N VAL A 152 18.88 18.12 14.65
CA VAL A 152 19.05 17.54 13.32
C VAL A 152 18.19 18.32 12.34
N THR A 153 18.85 19.04 11.42
CA THR A 153 18.19 19.83 10.37
C THR A 153 18.53 19.30 8.99
N TYR A 154 17.52 19.29 8.11
CA TYR A 154 17.67 18.88 6.73
C TYR A 154 17.60 20.11 5.82
N THR A 155 18.48 20.14 4.81
CA THR A 155 18.35 21.12 3.72
C THR A 155 17.15 20.74 2.86
N THR A 156 16.27 21.68 2.53
CA THR A 156 15.07 21.40 1.71
C THR A 156 15.31 21.75 0.23
N PRO A 157 14.63 21.08 -0.72
CA PRO A 157 13.66 19.99 -0.54
C PRO A 157 14.30 18.69 -0.07
N LEU A 158 13.52 17.84 0.60
CA LEU A 158 13.93 16.49 1.01
C LEU A 158 14.02 15.55 -0.19
N VAL A 159 14.91 14.57 -0.08
CA VAL A 159 15.03 13.43 -1.00
C VAL A 159 14.47 12.19 -0.31
N PHE A 160 13.39 11.67 -0.88
CA PHE A 160 12.69 10.48 -0.39
C PHE A 160 13.27 9.19 -1.01
N ALA A 161 13.22 8.09 -0.28
CA ALA A 161 13.48 6.79 -0.87
C ALA A 161 12.38 6.42 -1.86
N ALA A 162 12.72 5.66 -2.91
CA ALA A 162 11.72 5.16 -3.84
C ALA A 162 10.84 4.08 -3.19
N SER A 163 9.70 3.81 -3.84
CA SER A 163 8.93 2.58 -3.60
C SER A 163 9.84 1.34 -3.74
N PRO A 164 9.66 0.28 -2.93
CA PRO A 164 8.57 0.07 -1.96
C PRO A 164 8.83 0.62 -0.56
N THR A 165 10.00 1.21 -0.30
CA THR A 165 10.35 1.69 1.05
C THR A 165 9.69 3.01 1.44
N THR A 166 9.11 3.69 0.45
CA THR A 166 8.22 4.83 0.66
C THR A 166 6.87 4.54 0.00
N SER A 167 5.82 4.59 0.80
CA SER A 167 4.41 4.62 0.43
C SER A 167 3.76 5.76 1.22
N TRP A 168 3.36 6.82 0.54
CA TRP A 168 2.66 7.92 1.22
C TRP A 168 1.23 7.50 1.55
N PRO A 169 0.68 7.91 2.70
CA PRO A 169 -0.75 7.80 2.95
C PRO A 169 -1.54 8.41 1.79
N GLU A 170 -2.59 7.73 1.34
CA GLU A 170 -3.38 8.18 0.20
C GLU A 170 -4.12 9.50 0.49
N THR A 171 -4.31 9.83 1.77
CA THR A 171 -4.83 11.12 2.25
C THR A 171 -3.83 12.28 2.17
N THR A 172 -2.58 12.03 1.79
CA THR A 172 -1.54 13.07 1.76
C THR A 172 -1.86 14.12 0.70
N VAL A 173 -2.07 15.37 1.14
CA VAL A 173 -2.29 16.53 0.28
C VAL A 173 -1.26 17.63 0.56
N PRO A 174 -0.65 18.25 -0.47
CA PRO A 174 -0.67 17.84 -1.88
C PRO A 174 -0.04 16.46 -2.12
N PHE A 175 -0.48 15.80 -3.20
CA PHE A 175 -0.09 14.45 -3.65
C PHE A 175 1.45 14.22 -3.65
N PRO A 176 1.90 12.98 -3.49
CA PRO A 176 3.06 12.60 -2.69
C PRO A 176 4.42 13.16 -3.13
N GLY A 177 5.40 13.11 -2.21
CA GLY A 177 6.78 13.55 -2.48
C GLY A 177 7.03 15.03 -2.18
N VAL A 178 6.09 15.70 -1.52
CA VAL A 178 6.24 17.10 -1.13
C VAL A 178 6.85 17.20 0.28
N THR A 179 7.91 18.00 0.41
CA THR A 179 8.67 18.16 1.65
C THR A 179 7.80 18.64 2.82
N SER A 180 6.93 19.63 2.59
CA SER A 180 6.08 20.24 3.63
C SER A 180 5.08 19.28 4.26
N ASN A 181 4.81 18.13 3.65
CA ASN A 181 3.89 17.11 4.18
C ASN A 181 4.49 16.33 5.36
N ILE A 182 5.81 16.44 5.57
CA ILE A 182 6.52 15.73 6.64
C ILE A 182 7.60 16.58 7.32
N TYR A 183 8.07 17.66 6.68
CA TYR A 183 9.12 18.52 7.23
C TYR A 183 8.96 19.98 6.82
N ILE A 184 8.89 20.88 7.79
CA ILE A 184 8.80 22.32 7.58
C ILE A 184 9.58 23.07 8.66
N ALA A 185 10.44 24.01 8.24
CA ALA A 185 11.16 24.91 9.15
C ALA A 185 11.84 24.22 10.35
N GLY A 186 12.51 23.08 10.14
CA GLY A 186 13.18 22.35 11.22
C GLY A 186 12.32 21.35 11.98
N LYS A 187 11.00 21.33 11.73
CA LYS A 187 10.03 20.48 12.43
C LYS A 187 9.50 19.36 11.54
N TRP A 188 9.35 18.18 12.13
CA TRP A 188 8.77 16.99 11.55
C TRP A 188 7.27 16.94 11.79
N ARG A 189 6.50 16.62 10.75
CA ARG A 189 5.04 16.55 10.80
C ARG A 189 4.57 15.11 10.71
N GLU A 190 3.58 14.81 11.53
CA GLU A 190 2.81 13.58 11.44
C GLU A 190 1.88 13.60 10.21
N ASN A 191 1.26 12.47 9.91
CA ASN A 191 0.19 12.46 8.94
C ASN A 191 -1.00 13.26 9.49
N GLU A 192 -1.77 13.94 8.64
CA GLU A 192 -2.82 14.88 9.06
C GLU A 192 -4.11 14.15 9.49
N ILE A 193 -3.97 13.15 10.38
CA ILE A 193 -5.05 12.34 10.95
C ILE A 193 -4.95 12.39 12.47
N SER A 194 -5.84 13.15 13.10
CA SER A 194 -5.85 13.31 14.56
C SER A 194 -5.99 11.96 15.28
N GLY A 195 -5.19 11.75 16.32
CA GLY A 195 -5.15 10.53 17.09
C GLY A 195 -4.51 9.33 16.39
N GLN A 196 -3.91 9.51 15.20
CA GLN A 196 -3.15 8.45 14.53
C GLN A 196 -1.82 8.23 15.24
N VAL A 197 -1.46 6.96 15.41
CA VAL A 197 -0.17 6.57 16.01
C VAL A 197 0.88 6.52 14.91
N HIS A 198 2.05 7.10 15.21
CA HIS A 198 3.19 7.09 14.32
C HIS A 198 4.40 6.47 15.01
N VAL A 199 5.16 5.68 14.25
CA VAL A 199 6.50 5.23 14.63
C VAL A 199 7.50 6.01 13.80
N TRP A 200 8.48 6.60 14.46
CA TRP A 200 9.59 7.27 13.81
C TRP A 200 10.87 6.48 14.02
N ARG A 201 11.57 6.15 12.93
CA ARG A 201 12.85 5.45 12.98
C ARG A 201 13.97 6.34 12.45
N LEU A 202 14.94 6.62 13.29
CA LEU A 202 16.20 7.25 12.91
C LEU A 202 17.28 6.18 12.74
N ILE A 203 17.98 6.21 11.60
CA ILE A 203 19.20 5.46 11.37
C ILE A 203 20.32 6.47 11.20
N ALA A 204 21.37 6.34 12.02
CA ALA A 204 22.51 7.25 11.99
C ALA A 204 23.82 6.46 12.04
N ASN A 205 24.79 6.90 11.24
CA ASN A 205 26.16 6.41 11.27
C ASN A 205 26.98 7.28 12.22
N VAL A 206 27.49 6.68 13.29
CA VAL A 206 28.21 7.34 14.37
C VAL A 206 29.66 6.92 14.34
N THR A 207 30.55 7.90 14.12
CA THR A 207 32.00 7.72 14.14
C THR A 207 32.55 8.37 15.41
N PRO A 208 32.81 7.60 16.47
CA PRO A 208 33.30 8.13 17.72
C PRO A 208 34.81 8.42 17.64
N GLY A 209 35.28 9.33 18.48
CA GLY A 209 36.70 9.63 18.63
C GLY A 209 37.48 8.53 19.36
N SER A 210 38.71 8.84 19.75
CA SER A 210 39.62 7.90 20.40
C SER A 210 39.02 7.29 21.67
N ASN A 211 39.13 5.95 21.82
CA ASN A 211 38.74 5.17 23.01
C ASN A 211 37.33 5.45 23.57
N SER A 212 36.38 5.77 22.69
CA SER A 212 35.07 6.24 23.09
C SER A 212 34.05 5.09 23.13
N SER A 213 33.97 4.38 24.26
CA SER A 213 32.73 3.73 24.65
C SER A 213 31.82 4.78 25.28
N GLY A 214 30.56 4.80 24.86
CA GLY A 214 29.63 5.84 25.30
C GLY A 214 28.24 5.60 24.75
N SER A 215 27.44 6.64 24.77
CA SER A 215 26.06 6.60 24.36
C SER A 215 25.65 7.86 23.61
N ILE A 216 24.75 7.66 22.65
CA ILE A 216 24.08 8.73 21.94
C ILE A 216 22.64 8.72 22.41
N LYS A 217 22.14 9.88 22.81
CA LYS A 217 20.72 10.10 23.12
C LYS A 217 20.11 10.90 21.98
N ALA A 218 19.02 10.35 21.43
CA ALA A 218 18.17 11.04 20.50
C ALA A 218 16.86 11.44 21.18
N THR A 219 16.44 12.68 20.96
CA THR A 219 15.26 13.27 21.58
C THR A 219 14.32 13.77 20.48
N PHE A 220 13.06 13.36 20.53
CA PHE A 220 12.01 13.85 19.65
C PHE A 220 11.02 14.66 20.48
N ARG A 221 10.96 15.97 20.22
CA ARG A 221 10.26 16.93 21.09
C ARG A 221 9.27 17.76 20.31
N ASN A 222 8.05 17.88 20.81
CA ASN A 222 7.10 18.89 20.36
C ASN A 222 7.20 20.12 21.28
N PRO A 223 7.64 21.29 20.78
CA PRO A 223 7.77 22.49 21.61
C PRO A 223 6.41 23.08 22.02
N ASP A 224 5.35 22.81 21.25
CA ASP A 224 4.01 23.37 21.44
C ASP A 224 3.22 22.59 22.52
N SER A 225 3.35 21.26 22.60
CA SER A 225 2.74 20.43 23.66
C SER A 225 3.67 20.09 24.83
N LEU A 226 4.95 20.44 24.75
CA LEU A 226 6.01 20.01 25.68
C LEU A 226 6.25 18.50 25.72
N PHE A 227 5.62 17.72 24.83
CA PHE A 227 5.90 16.30 24.68
C PHE A 227 7.37 16.07 24.33
N GLU A 228 8.03 15.14 25.01
CA GLU A 228 9.40 14.75 24.76
C GLU A 228 9.57 13.25 24.96
N ILE A 229 10.15 12.57 23.98
CA ILE A 229 10.52 11.16 24.05
C ILE A 229 11.99 10.97 23.69
N ASN A 230 12.66 10.09 24.43
CA ASN A 230 14.09 9.84 24.31
C ASN A 230 14.36 8.38 23.92
N SER A 231 15.40 8.17 23.11
CA SER A 231 15.95 6.86 22.78
C SER A 231 17.47 6.93 22.91
N ILE A 232 18.05 6.00 23.65
CA ILE A 232 19.50 5.96 23.92
C ILE A 232 20.08 4.70 23.27
N GLN A 233 21.17 4.87 22.54
CA GLN A 233 21.92 3.76 21.94
C GLN A 233 23.37 3.79 22.41
N LEU A 234 23.91 2.61 22.70
CA LEU A 234 25.31 2.46 23.09
C LEU A 234 26.19 2.39 21.85
N VAL A 235 27.34 3.06 21.91
CA VAL A 235 28.40 2.91 20.93
C VAL A 235 29.24 1.69 21.33
N PRO A 236 29.46 0.72 20.42
CA PRO A 236 30.27 -0.45 20.72
C PRO A 236 31.68 -0.07 21.21
N ASN A 237 32.24 -0.88 22.10
CA ASN A 237 33.60 -0.66 22.58
C ASN A 237 34.63 -0.90 21.45
N GLY A 238 35.74 -0.16 21.48
CA GLY A 238 36.80 -0.27 20.47
C GLY A 238 36.46 0.37 19.11
N SER A 239 35.36 1.11 19.00
CA SER A 239 34.90 1.72 17.74
C SER A 239 35.62 3.03 17.36
N SER A 240 36.82 3.30 17.88
CA SER A 240 37.58 4.53 17.63
C SER A 240 37.78 4.77 16.12
N GLY A 241 37.18 5.84 15.59
CA GLY A 241 37.25 6.18 14.17
C GLY A 241 36.47 5.24 13.23
N VAL A 242 35.69 4.30 13.78
CA VAL A 242 34.86 3.35 13.02
C VAL A 242 33.42 3.83 12.99
N GLY A 243 32.80 3.89 11.82
CA GLY A 243 31.38 4.22 11.68
C GLY A 243 30.47 3.08 12.15
N ASN A 244 29.58 3.36 13.10
CA ASN A 244 28.63 2.41 13.67
C ASN A 244 27.20 2.84 13.32
N ILE A 245 26.39 1.92 12.78
CA ILE A 245 25.00 2.19 12.48
C ILE A 245 24.17 2.00 13.76
N LEU A 246 23.64 3.10 14.28
CA LEU A 246 22.73 3.10 15.43
C LEU A 246 21.30 3.38 14.96
N THR A 247 20.33 2.70 15.57
CA THR A 247 18.91 2.84 15.26
C THR A 247 18.13 3.33 16.48
N PHE A 248 17.30 4.35 16.30
CA PHE A 248 16.47 4.93 17.36
C PHE A 248 15.01 4.87 16.95
N TYR A 249 14.12 4.66 17.92
CA TYR A 249 12.67 4.60 17.72
C TYR A 249 11.96 5.61 18.61
N PHE A 250 10.95 6.27 18.05
CA PHE A 250 10.04 7.16 18.77
C PHE A 250 8.60 6.83 18.40
N TYR A 251 7.68 7.04 19.34
CA TYR A 251 6.26 6.82 19.16
C TYR A 251 5.55 8.14 19.44
N THR A 252 4.69 8.57 18.52
CA THR A 252 3.90 9.80 18.67
C THR A 252 2.44 9.53 18.34
N ILE A 253 1.56 10.39 18.84
CA ILE A 253 0.13 10.38 18.57
C ILE A 253 -0.23 11.77 18.08
N ALA A 254 -0.87 11.85 16.92
CA ALA A 254 -1.21 13.12 16.31
C ALA A 254 -2.26 13.88 17.11
N ASP A 255 -2.02 15.17 17.33
CA ASP A 255 -2.92 16.09 18.02
C ASP A 255 -2.81 17.51 17.42
N SER A 256 -3.62 18.46 17.91
CA SER A 256 -3.57 19.85 17.42
C SER A 256 -2.19 20.51 17.60
N ALA A 257 -1.41 20.10 18.59
CA ALA A 257 -0.08 20.64 18.83
C ALA A 257 0.97 20.06 17.87
N SER A 258 0.71 18.95 17.18
CA SER A 258 1.57 18.46 16.10
C SER A 258 1.08 18.79 14.70
N LEU A 259 -0.24 18.94 14.51
CA LEU A 259 -0.86 19.06 13.19
C LEU A 259 -1.06 20.51 12.72
N ASP A 260 -1.33 21.46 13.62
CA ASP A 260 -1.60 22.86 13.23
C ASP A 260 -0.45 23.46 12.40
N PRO A 261 -0.72 24.41 11.49
CA PRO A 261 0.30 24.98 10.60
C PRO A 261 1.54 25.50 11.34
N GLY A 262 2.72 25.06 10.92
CA GLY A 262 4.01 25.45 11.52
C GLY A 262 4.35 24.73 12.83
N ARG A 263 3.51 23.80 13.28
CA ARG A 263 3.80 22.91 14.41
C ARG A 263 4.43 21.58 13.96
N GLY A 264 4.83 20.79 14.94
CA GLY A 264 5.50 19.51 14.74
C GLY A 264 6.66 19.30 15.70
N TYR A 265 7.48 18.29 15.42
CA TYR A 265 8.51 17.80 16.33
C TYR A 265 9.91 18.20 15.88
N GLN A 266 10.76 18.57 16.81
CA GLN A 266 12.19 18.77 16.59
C GLN A 266 12.95 17.51 17.02
N LEU A 267 13.87 17.06 16.18
CA LEU A 267 14.77 15.95 16.46
C LEU A 267 16.11 16.52 16.96
N PHE A 268 16.57 16.06 18.11
CA PHE A 268 17.86 16.43 18.69
C PHE A 268 18.73 15.21 18.92
N LEU A 269 20.04 15.41 18.87
CA LEU A 269 21.04 14.44 19.30
C LEU A 269 21.99 15.09 20.33
N GLU A 270 22.41 14.31 21.31
CA GLU A 270 23.46 14.63 22.27
C GLU A 270 24.25 13.36 22.60
N ALA A 271 25.52 13.51 22.97
CA ALA A 271 26.43 12.40 23.24
C ALA A 271 27.23 12.65 24.53
N ASP A 272 27.57 11.58 25.24
CA ASP A 272 28.51 11.59 26.38
C ASP A 272 29.98 11.34 25.95
N ILE A 273 30.20 11.30 24.63
CA ILE A 273 31.50 11.15 23.98
C ILE A 273 31.62 12.17 22.83
N THR A 274 32.86 12.38 22.37
CA THR A 274 33.08 13.14 21.14
C THR A 274 32.91 12.23 19.93
N CYS A 275 31.98 12.58 19.04
CA CYS A 275 31.70 11.80 17.84
C CYS A 275 31.19 12.67 16.69
N ASN A 276 31.46 12.23 15.46
CA ASN A 276 30.75 12.70 14.29
C ASN A 276 29.54 11.79 14.02
N ILE A 277 28.41 12.38 13.67
CA ILE A 277 27.20 11.67 13.28
C ILE A 277 26.79 12.10 11.89
N VAL A 278 26.43 11.13 11.06
CA VAL A 278 25.75 11.33 9.78
C VAL A 278 24.41 10.61 9.83
N VAL A 279 23.32 11.33 9.57
CA VAL A 279 21.98 10.73 9.53
C VAL A 279 21.77 10.03 8.19
N ASP A 280 21.59 8.70 8.23
CA ASP A 280 21.40 7.89 7.02
C ASP A 280 19.96 7.92 6.52
N SER A 281 18.99 7.86 7.43
CA SER A 281 17.59 8.08 7.10
C SER A 281 16.75 8.39 8.33
N PHE A 282 15.65 9.12 8.09
CA PHE A 282 14.59 9.29 9.07
C PHE A 282 13.27 8.85 8.43
N THR A 283 12.58 7.91 9.07
CA THR A 283 11.40 7.25 8.50
C THR A 283 10.20 7.48 9.41
N ARG A 284 9.08 7.95 8.86
CA ARG A 284 7.77 7.92 9.52
C ARG A 284 7.01 6.68 9.06
N VAL A 285 6.46 5.92 9.99
CA VAL A 285 5.47 4.87 9.74
C VAL A 285 4.17 5.32 10.38
N SER A 286 3.17 5.57 9.55
CA SER A 286 1.82 5.96 9.96
C SER A 286 1.01 4.68 10.05
N LEU A 287 0.49 4.36 11.24
CA LEU A 287 -0.34 3.17 11.43
C LEU A 287 -1.77 3.46 11.01
N PHE A 288 -2.45 2.47 10.45
CA PHE A 288 -3.84 2.62 10.04
C PHE A 288 -4.72 3.08 11.20
N LYS A 289 -5.66 3.98 10.91
CA LYS A 289 -6.65 4.49 11.87
C LYS A 289 -8.03 4.54 11.21
N ASP A 290 -9.03 3.93 11.84
CA ASP A 290 -10.44 4.01 11.42
C ASP A 290 -11.05 5.42 11.60
#